data_AF-A0A1M7Q8M1-F1
#
_entry.id   AF-A0A1M7Q8M1-F1
#
_cell.length_a   1.000
_cell.length_b   1.000
_cell.length_c   1.000
_cell.angle_alpha   90.00
_cell.angle_beta   90.00
_cell.angle_gamma   90.00
#
_symmetry.space_group_name_H-M   'P 1'
#
loop_
_entity.id
_entity.type
_entity.pdbx_description
1 polymer ?
#
loop_
_entity_poly.entity_id
_entity_poly.type
_entity_poly.pdbx_seq_one_letter_code
_entity_poly.pdbx_strand_id
1 'polypeptide(L)'
;MKTILAGIAASLALTSLSIAHAADYSVQVKSPQRYHLVEQDFYNFKNTYQLTNGQKIAFSARMDHYYAQLDNGERIRIYPVSRTAFVTDSGARFEFLDQGETVGIASFEKLPLAGNLPANTMVMAHR
;
A
#
# COMPACT_ATOMS: atom_id res chain seq x y z
N MET A 1 -18.95 -27.82 46.84
CA MET A 1 -19.69 -27.36 48.03
C MET A 1 -20.23 -25.96 47.77
N LYS A 2 -21.54 -25.78 47.97
CA LYS A 2 -22.29 -24.58 48.40
C LYS A 2 -21.99 -23.22 47.75
N THR A 3 -22.97 -22.80 46.95
CA THR A 3 -23.43 -21.43 46.68
C THR A 3 -23.43 -20.50 47.89
N ILE A 4 -23.04 -19.23 47.72
CA ILE A 4 -23.63 -18.09 48.44
C ILE A 4 -23.78 -16.90 47.48
N LEU A 5 -25.04 -16.53 47.26
CA LEU A 5 -25.52 -15.28 46.70
C LEU A 5 -25.65 -14.29 47.87
N ALA A 6 -25.12 -13.07 47.75
CA ALA A 6 -25.46 -11.98 48.66
C ALA A 6 -25.51 -10.67 47.87
N GLY A 7 -26.73 -10.18 47.66
CA GLY A 7 -26.99 -8.87 47.08
C GLY A 7 -26.89 -7.77 48.13
N ILE A 8 -26.56 -6.55 47.67
CA ILE A 8 -26.91 -5.31 48.35
C ILE A 8 -27.35 -4.34 47.26
N ALA A 9 -28.63 -3.96 47.32
CA ALA A 9 -29.16 -2.81 46.61
C ALA A 9 -28.76 -1.54 47.37
N ALA A 10 -28.18 -0.57 46.67
CA ALA A 10 -28.08 0.80 47.13
C ALA A 10 -28.38 1.72 45.94
N SER A 11 -29.63 2.14 45.86
CA SER A 11 -30.11 3.21 44.99
C SER A 11 -29.51 4.54 45.45
N LEU A 12 -28.64 5.15 44.65
CA LEU A 12 -28.20 6.53 44.81
C LEU A 12 -28.79 7.37 43.68
N ALA A 13 -29.51 8.39 44.13
CA ALA A 13 -30.34 9.29 43.35
C ALA A 13 -29.58 10.01 42.23
N LEU A 14 -30.25 10.19 41.09
CA LEU A 14 -29.86 11.18 40.09
C LEU A 14 -30.09 12.57 40.68
N THR A 15 -29.01 13.31 40.90
CA THR A 15 -29.03 14.78 40.90
C THR A 15 -28.03 15.25 39.85
N SER A 16 -28.58 15.62 38.70
CA SER A 16 -27.94 16.32 37.61
C SER A 16 -27.44 17.70 38.03
N LEU A 17 -26.19 18.04 37.74
CA LEU A 17 -25.78 19.37 37.24
C LEU A 17 -24.43 19.23 36.53
N SER A 18 -24.42 19.70 35.29
CA SER A 18 -23.37 19.55 34.28
C SER A 18 -22.09 20.34 34.61
N ILE A 19 -20.92 19.76 34.39
CA ILE A 19 -19.96 20.30 33.41
C ILE A 19 -19.38 19.11 32.64
N ALA A 20 -19.92 18.85 31.46
CA ALA A 20 -19.23 18.05 30.46
C ALA A 20 -17.99 18.85 30.02
N HIS A 21 -16.85 18.58 30.66
CA HIS A 21 -15.57 18.88 30.04
C HIS A 21 -15.43 17.84 28.94
N ALA A 22 -15.90 18.17 27.74
CA ALA A 22 -15.48 17.46 26.55
C ALA A 22 -13.96 17.64 26.49
N ALA A 23 -13.23 16.68 27.05
CA ALA A 23 -11.82 16.56 26.79
C ALA A 23 -11.74 16.29 25.29
N ASP A 24 -11.37 17.31 24.53
CA ASP A 24 -11.03 17.23 23.12
C ASP A 24 -9.79 16.34 22.99
N TYR A 25 -9.99 15.02 23.09
CA TYR A 25 -9.01 14.02 22.69
C TYR A 25 -8.94 14.01 21.16
N SER A 26 -8.39 15.08 20.60
CA SER A 26 -7.95 15.09 19.21
C SER A 26 -6.75 14.15 19.10
N VAL A 27 -6.99 12.94 18.62
CA VAL A 27 -5.90 12.04 18.26
C VAL A 27 -5.27 12.60 16.99
N GLN A 28 -4.08 13.20 17.10
CA GLN A 28 -3.27 13.54 15.92
C GLN A 28 -2.85 12.24 15.24
N VAL A 29 -3.63 11.81 14.26
CA VAL A 29 -3.19 10.78 13.32
C VAL A 29 -2.11 11.41 12.44
N LYS A 30 -0.84 11.16 12.77
CA LYS A 30 0.27 11.50 11.87
C LYS A 30 0.00 10.78 10.55
N SER A 31 -0.27 11.55 9.50
CA SER A 31 -0.39 10.95 8.18
C SER A 31 0.96 10.33 7.81
N PRO A 32 0.97 9.13 7.18
CA PRO A 32 2.20 8.56 6.69
C PRO A 32 2.82 9.54 5.70
N GLN A 33 4.05 9.99 5.98
CA GLN A 33 4.78 10.83 5.04
C GLN A 33 4.94 10.06 3.73
N ARG A 34 4.32 10.57 2.66
CA ARG A 34 4.48 10.01 1.32
C ARG A 34 5.86 10.38 0.82
N TYR A 35 6.62 9.38 0.40
CA TYR A 35 7.91 9.61 -0.23
C TYR A 35 7.69 10.39 -1.53
N HIS A 36 8.48 11.44 -1.74
CA HIS A 36 8.46 12.21 -2.98
C HIS A 36 9.69 11.84 -3.81
N LEU A 37 9.46 11.34 -5.03
CA LEU A 37 10.51 11.00 -5.97
C LEU A 37 10.68 12.12 -6.98
N VAL A 38 11.93 12.58 -7.17
CA VAL A 38 12.28 13.53 -8.22
C VAL A 38 12.21 12.83 -9.57
N GLU A 39 11.63 13.49 -10.58
CA GLU A 39 11.42 12.88 -11.91
C GLU A 39 12.69 12.27 -12.53
N GLN A 40 13.84 12.90 -12.30
CA GLN A 40 15.13 12.42 -12.80
C GLN A 40 15.51 11.04 -12.23
N ASP A 41 15.12 10.72 -10.99
CA ASP A 41 15.37 9.39 -10.40
C ASP A 41 14.54 8.32 -11.09
N PHE A 42 13.34 8.66 -11.59
CA PHE A 42 12.47 7.73 -12.31
C PHE A 42 12.99 7.40 -13.71
N TYR A 43 13.87 8.23 -14.28
CA TYR A 43 14.38 8.05 -15.64
C TYR A 43 15.02 6.66 -15.84
N ASN A 44 15.75 6.18 -14.82
CA ASN A 44 16.41 4.87 -14.86
C ASN A 44 15.42 3.69 -14.86
N PHE A 45 14.19 3.91 -14.39
CA PHE A 45 13.15 2.88 -14.28
C PHE A 45 12.17 2.92 -15.45
N LYS A 46 12.18 4.00 -16.24
CA LYS A 46 11.26 4.24 -17.35
C LYS A 46 11.61 3.39 -18.58
N ASN A 47 11.40 2.08 -18.48
CA ASN A 47 11.71 1.12 -19.53
C ASN A 47 10.65 0.01 -19.60
N THR A 48 10.80 -0.89 -20.57
CA THR A 48 10.07 -2.16 -20.65
C THR A 48 10.97 -3.28 -20.14
N TYR A 49 10.41 -4.17 -19.32
CA TYR A 49 11.10 -5.29 -18.73
C TYR A 49 10.42 -6.59 -19.15
N GLN A 50 11.21 -7.60 -19.46
CA GLN A 50 10.78 -8.95 -19.76
C GLN A 50 10.67 -9.74 -18.44
N LEU A 51 9.46 -10.17 -18.10
CA LEU A 51 9.20 -10.97 -16.91
C LEU A 51 9.65 -12.41 -17.15
N THR A 52 10.04 -13.09 -16.07
CA THR A 52 10.41 -14.51 -16.10
C THR A 52 9.28 -15.44 -16.52
N ASN A 53 8.03 -14.98 -16.46
CA ASN A 53 6.85 -15.72 -16.92
C ASN A 53 6.54 -15.51 -18.43
N GLY A 54 7.36 -14.74 -19.16
CA GLY A 54 7.18 -14.47 -20.59
C GLY A 54 6.36 -13.21 -20.91
N GLN A 55 5.71 -12.59 -19.92
CA GLN A 55 5.01 -11.31 -20.09
C GLN A 55 5.99 -10.13 -20.09
N LYS A 56 5.51 -8.94 -20.47
CA LYS A 56 6.29 -7.70 -20.42
C LYS A 56 5.62 -6.69 -19.51
N ILE A 57 6.41 -5.91 -18.78
CA ILE A 57 5.90 -4.77 -18.01
C ILE A 57 6.61 -3.50 -18.43
N ALA A 58 5.83 -2.47 -18.76
CA ALA A 58 6.34 -1.16 -19.12
C ALA A 58 6.10 -0.17 -17.99
N PHE A 59 7.14 0.58 -17.63
CA PHE A 59 7.06 1.69 -16.69
C PHE A 59 7.17 3.01 -17.44
N SER A 60 6.25 3.93 -17.14
CA SER A 60 6.17 5.22 -17.81
C SER A 60 5.85 6.35 -16.85
N ALA A 61 6.23 7.57 -17.21
CA ALA A 61 5.87 8.79 -16.51
C ALA A 61 5.05 9.69 -17.44
N ARG A 62 4.04 10.35 -16.88
CA ARG A 62 3.29 11.40 -17.57
C ARG A 62 2.92 12.48 -16.55
N MET A 63 3.36 13.70 -16.82
CA MET A 63 3.27 14.82 -15.87
C MET A 63 3.96 14.43 -14.55
N ASP A 64 3.28 14.57 -13.42
CA ASP A 64 3.74 14.25 -12.07
C ASP A 64 3.34 12.84 -11.61
N HIS A 65 3.04 11.94 -12.55
CA HIS A 65 2.54 10.60 -12.25
C HIS A 65 3.35 9.51 -12.92
N TYR A 66 3.51 8.41 -12.18
CA TYR A 66 4.19 7.21 -12.62
C TYR A 66 3.18 6.11 -12.86
N TYR A 67 3.48 5.25 -13.82
CA TYR A 67 2.59 4.18 -14.22
C TYR A 67 3.34 2.90 -14.54
N ALA A 68 2.65 1.78 -14.33
CA ALA A 68 3.04 0.45 -14.80
C ALA A 68 1.96 -0.09 -15.76
N GLN A 69 2.36 -0.89 -16.73
CA GLN A 69 1.46 -1.53 -17.69
C GLN A 69 1.96 -2.93 -17.98
N LEU A 70 1.16 -3.95 -17.68
CA LEU A 70 1.46 -5.35 -17.97
C LEU A 70 0.91 -5.72 -19.36
N ASP A 71 1.77 -6.20 -20.25
CA ASP A 71 1.50 -6.48 -21.66
C ASP A 71 0.70 -5.35 -22.33
N ASN A 72 -0.44 -5.68 -22.94
CA ASN A 72 -1.37 -4.74 -23.55
C ASN A 72 -2.52 -4.35 -22.60
N GLY A 73 -2.34 -4.57 -21.30
CA GLY A 73 -3.32 -4.28 -20.26
C GLY A 73 -3.48 -2.80 -19.97
N GLU A 74 -4.35 -2.51 -19.00
CA GLU A 74 -4.55 -1.15 -18.53
C GLU A 74 -3.29 -0.59 -17.87
N ARG A 75 -3.04 0.69 -18.11
CA ARG A 75 -1.99 1.43 -17.43
C ARG A 75 -2.46 1.82 -16.03
N ILE A 76 -1.81 1.29 -15.02
CA ILE A 76 -2.12 1.55 -13.62
C ILE A 76 -1.15 2.56 -13.02
N ARG A 77 -1.64 3.41 -12.11
CA ARG A 77 -0.79 4.35 -11.39
C ARG A 77 0.04 3.62 -10.34
N ILE A 78 1.28 4.06 -10.18
CA ILE A 78 2.19 3.60 -9.13
C ILE A 78 2.67 4.79 -8.30
N TYR A 79 2.86 4.57 -7.01
CA TYR A 79 3.27 5.58 -6.05
C TYR A 79 4.64 5.21 -5.50
N PRO A 80 5.60 6.16 -5.47
CA PRO A 80 6.90 5.89 -4.92
C PRO A 80 6.79 5.75 -3.39
N VAL A 81 7.43 4.72 -2.85
CA VAL A 81 7.54 4.47 -1.40
C VAL A 81 8.98 4.51 -0.92
N SER A 82 9.94 4.46 -1.84
CA SER A 82 11.36 4.74 -1.63
C SER A 82 11.97 5.26 -2.94
N ARG A 83 13.30 5.45 -2.97
CA ARG A 83 14.03 5.80 -4.18
C ARG A 83 13.94 4.74 -5.29
N THR A 84 13.81 3.47 -4.91
CA THR A 84 13.87 2.31 -5.80
C THR A 84 12.57 1.51 -5.81
N ALA A 85 11.56 1.94 -5.06
CA ALA A 85 10.38 1.12 -4.84
C ALA A 85 9.07 1.87 -5.04
N PHE A 86 8.10 1.15 -5.59
CA PHE A 86 6.79 1.68 -5.93
C PHE A 86 5.69 0.69 -5.54
N VAL A 87 4.49 1.21 -5.29
CA VAL A 87 3.30 0.40 -5.01
C VAL A 87 2.13 0.84 -5.85
N THR A 88 1.25 -0.09 -6.21
CA THR A 88 -0.06 0.20 -6.83
C THR A 88 -1.12 0.45 -5.75
N ASP A 89 -2.27 1.01 -6.14
CA ASP A 89 -3.46 1.07 -5.27
C ASP A 89 -3.95 -0.32 -4.83
N SER A 90 -3.79 -1.34 -5.70
CA SER A 90 -4.10 -2.73 -5.36
C SER A 90 -3.08 -3.38 -4.41
N GLY A 91 -1.90 -2.76 -4.23
CA GLY A 91 -0.86 -3.25 -3.33
C GLY A 91 0.12 -4.24 -3.96
N ALA A 92 0.26 -4.25 -5.28
CA ALA A 92 1.44 -4.82 -5.93
C ALA A 92 2.64 -3.91 -5.68
N ARG A 93 3.82 -4.47 -5.43
CA ARG A 93 5.05 -3.73 -5.14
C ARG A 93 6.10 -4.01 -6.20
N PHE A 94 6.75 -2.96 -6.66
CA PHE A 94 7.90 -3.01 -7.57
C PHE A 94 9.14 -2.54 -6.81
N GLU A 95 10.23 -3.31 -6.88
CA GLU A 95 11.53 -2.95 -6.33
C GLU A 95 12.57 -3.04 -7.44
N PHE A 96 13.15 -1.89 -7.80
CA PHE A 96 14.19 -1.79 -8.81
C PHE A 96 15.55 -2.04 -8.16
N LEU A 97 16.32 -2.93 -8.76
CA LEU A 97 17.67 -3.30 -8.34
C LEU A 97 18.66 -2.92 -9.45
N ASP A 98 19.95 -2.92 -9.10
CA ASP A 98 21.03 -2.70 -10.07
C ASP A 98 20.82 -1.44 -10.93
N GLN A 99 20.43 -0.33 -10.31
CA GLN A 99 20.15 0.93 -11.04
C GLN A 99 19.05 0.81 -12.12
N GLY A 100 18.14 -0.15 -11.98
CA GLY A 100 17.04 -0.36 -12.91
C GLY A 100 17.30 -1.41 -13.99
N GLU A 101 18.34 -2.25 -13.87
CA GLU A 101 18.46 -3.45 -14.74
C GLU A 101 17.35 -4.47 -14.47
N THR A 102 17.06 -4.65 -13.18
CA THR A 102 16.20 -5.71 -12.66
C THR A 102 15.07 -5.10 -11.86
N VAL A 103 13.87 -5.68 -11.96
CA VAL A 103 12.75 -5.33 -11.10
C VAL A 103 12.14 -6.59 -10.48
N GLY A 104 12.04 -6.59 -9.16
CA GLY A 104 11.25 -7.56 -8.41
C GLY A 104 9.82 -7.07 -8.26
N ILE A 105 8.85 -7.92 -8.58
CA ILE A 105 7.43 -7.64 -8.49
C ILE A 105 6.82 -8.56 -7.44
N ALA A 106 6.36 -7.98 -6.34
CA ALA A 106 5.67 -8.66 -5.27
C ALA A 106 4.16 -8.47 -5.35
N SER A 107 3.41 -9.49 -4.92
CA SER A 107 1.95 -9.54 -5.08
C SER A 107 1.53 -9.34 -6.53
N PHE A 108 2.23 -10.04 -7.45
CA PHE A 108 2.04 -9.93 -8.88
C PHE A 108 0.59 -10.22 -9.30
N GLU A 109 -0.11 -11.11 -8.58
CA GLU A 109 -1.52 -11.45 -8.79
C GLU A 109 -2.47 -10.24 -8.68
N LYS A 110 -2.01 -9.12 -8.11
CA LYS A 110 -2.80 -7.89 -7.95
C LYS A 110 -2.67 -6.94 -9.15
N LEU A 111 -1.88 -7.31 -10.16
CA LEU A 111 -1.80 -6.56 -11.41
C LEU A 111 -2.91 -6.98 -12.37
N PRO A 112 -3.50 -6.03 -13.13
CA PRO A 112 -4.37 -6.39 -14.24
C PRO A 112 -3.61 -7.30 -15.22
N LEU A 113 -4.29 -8.33 -15.72
CA LEU A 113 -3.75 -9.36 -16.63
C LEU A 113 -2.67 -10.30 -16.05
N ALA A 114 -2.41 -10.28 -14.74
CA ALA A 114 -1.57 -11.29 -14.11
C ALA A 114 -2.19 -12.71 -14.15
N GLY A 115 -3.51 -12.80 -14.32
CA GLY A 115 -4.27 -14.05 -14.29
C GLY A 115 -4.60 -14.51 -12.86
N ASN A 116 -5.16 -15.71 -12.73
CA ASN A 116 -5.47 -16.31 -11.43
C ASN A 116 -4.22 -16.99 -10.86
N LEU A 117 -3.42 -16.22 -10.11
CA LEU A 117 -2.22 -16.69 -9.43
C LEU A 117 -2.43 -16.77 -7.92
N PRO A 118 -1.63 -17.57 -7.19
CA PRO A 118 -1.64 -17.59 -5.73
C PRO A 118 -1.34 -16.20 -5.15
N ALA A 119 -1.88 -15.92 -3.97
CA ALA A 119 -1.56 -14.69 -3.24
C ALA A 119 -0.06 -14.59 -2.94
N ASN A 120 0.48 -13.36 -2.97
CA ASN A 120 1.89 -13.04 -2.75
C ASN A 120 2.82 -13.67 -3.80
N THR A 121 2.36 -13.83 -5.05
CA THR A 121 3.20 -14.31 -6.13
C THR A 121 4.31 -13.29 -6.40
N MET A 122 5.54 -13.79 -6.51
CA MET A 122 6.74 -13.01 -6.81
C MET A 122 7.18 -13.29 -8.25
N VAL A 123 7.41 -12.23 -9.03
CA VAL A 123 7.94 -12.34 -10.38
C VAL A 123 9.13 -11.40 -10.51
N MET A 124 10.17 -11.85 -11.21
CA MET A 124 11.31 -11.02 -11.56
C MET A 124 11.20 -10.58 -13.02
N ALA A 125 11.75 -9.41 -13.32
CA ALA A 125 11.88 -8.95 -14.69
C ALA A 125 13.24 -8.30 -14.91
N HIS A 126 13.73 -8.37 -16.14
CA HIS A 126 14.99 -7.78 -16.59
C HIS A 126 14.73 -6.97 -17.85
N ARG A 127 15.50 -5.91 -18.06
CA ARG A 127 15.38 -5.08 -19.27
C ARG A 127 15.93 -5.76 -20.53
#